data_AF-A0A940IY48-F1
#
_entry.id   AF-A0A940IY48-F1
#
_cell.length_a   1.000
_cell.length_b   1.000
_cell.length_c   1.000
_cell.angle_alpha   90.00
_cell.angle_beta   90.00
_cell.angle_gamma   90.00
#
_symmetry.space_group_name_H-M   'P 1'
#
loop_
_entity.id
_entity.type
_entity.pdbx_description
1 polymer ?
#
loop_
_entity_poly.entity_id
_entity_poly.type
_entity_poly.pdbx_seq_one_letter_code
_entity_poly.pdbx_strand_id
1 'polypeptide(L)'
;MLRKYGLVISLLVTFITLLALAIIYPNDFKPVFRLPEIDLIGHYFGFLLLAAFVQWQLKLRVLTCVIGMSCYAGITELVQAYLGFRNGAWDDFIADLLGIASFGLIKVGVDFYQRRQLAHTNNEMDTNEQ
;
A
#
# COMPACT_ATOMS: atom_id res chain seq x y z
N MET A 1 22.82 8.11 -10.53
CA MET A 1 22.53 6.66 -10.40
C MET A 1 21.50 6.30 -9.33
N LEU A 2 21.44 6.99 -8.18
CA LEU A 2 20.49 6.73 -7.05
C LEU A 2 18.98 6.72 -7.41
N ARG A 3 18.58 7.40 -8.50
CA ARG A 3 17.19 7.51 -8.99
C ARG A 3 16.58 6.19 -9.44
N LYS A 4 17.39 5.24 -9.93
CA LYS A 4 16.94 3.88 -10.28
C LYS A 4 16.65 3.07 -9.02
N TYR A 5 17.45 3.24 -7.97
CA TYR A 5 17.38 2.39 -6.79
C TYR A 5 16.14 2.64 -5.92
N GLY A 6 15.62 3.87 -5.82
CA GLY A 6 14.38 4.13 -5.05
C GLY A 6 13.13 3.49 -5.67
N LEU A 7 12.99 3.59 -7.00
CA LEU A 7 11.91 2.91 -7.73
C LEU A 7 12.09 1.38 -7.68
N VAL A 8 13.34 0.91 -7.82
CA VAL A 8 13.66 -0.52 -7.68
C VAL A 8 13.33 -1.02 -6.28
N ILE A 9 13.68 -0.30 -5.21
CA ILE A 9 13.37 -0.70 -3.82
C ILE A 9 11.86 -0.75 -3.61
N SER A 10 11.10 0.23 -4.11
CA SER A 10 9.63 0.23 -4.02
C SER A 10 9.00 -0.96 -4.75
N LEU A 11 9.46 -1.24 -5.98
CA LEU A 11 9.06 -2.43 -6.74
C LEU A 11 9.46 -3.72 -6.03
N LEU A 12 10.63 -3.76 -5.40
CA LEU A 12 11.15 -4.93 -4.69
C LEU A 12 10.36 -5.19 -3.42
N VAL A 13 9.99 -4.15 -2.66
CA VAL A 13 9.07 -4.27 -1.51
C VAL A 13 7.72 -4.79 -1.96
N THR A 14 7.14 -4.21 -3.02
CA THR A 14 5.85 -4.65 -3.57
C THR A 14 5.91 -6.10 -4.05
N PHE A 15 6.98 -6.47 -4.73
CA PHE A 15 7.22 -7.83 -5.22
C PHE A 15 7.43 -8.82 -4.06
N ILE A 16 8.16 -8.46 -3.02
CA ILE A 16 8.32 -9.28 -1.81
C ILE A 16 6.98 -9.47 -1.11
N THR A 17 6.16 -8.42 -1.00
CA THR A 17 4.82 -8.53 -0.40
C THR A 17 3.94 -9.49 -1.20
N LEU A 18 3.93 -9.40 -2.53
CA LEU A 18 3.21 -10.32 -3.39
C LEU A 18 3.73 -11.76 -3.28
N LEU A 19 5.05 -11.94 -3.19
CA LEU A 19 5.67 -13.26 -3.01
C LEU A 19 5.32 -13.86 -1.65
N ALA A 20 5.29 -13.05 -0.59
CA ALA A 20 4.90 -13.49 0.75
C ALA A 20 3.43 -13.93 0.78
N LEU A 21 2.51 -13.18 0.15
CA LEU A 21 1.13 -13.61 -0.01
C LEU A 21 1.02 -14.95 -0.78
N ALA A 22 1.79 -15.12 -1.86
CA ALA A 22 1.78 -16.34 -2.66
C ALA A 22 2.34 -17.57 -1.92
N ILE A 23 3.32 -17.39 -1.02
CA ILE A 23 3.92 -18.48 -0.24
C ILE A 23 3.04 -18.90 0.95
N ILE A 24 2.33 -17.93 1.56
CA ILE A 24 1.44 -18.19 2.69
C ILE A 24 0.20 -18.99 2.26
N TYR A 25 -0.11 -19.05 0.95
CA TYR A 25 -1.24 -19.81 0.41
C TYR A 25 -0.82 -21.24 -0.02
N PRO A 26 -1.22 -22.31 0.70
CA PRO A 26 -0.80 -23.67 0.38
C PRO A 26 -1.47 -24.24 -0.89
N ASN A 27 -0.65 -24.89 -1.73
CA ASN A 27 -0.89 -25.45 -3.07
C ASN A 27 -1.87 -26.65 -3.16
N ASP A 28 -2.90 -26.76 -2.32
CA ASP A 28 -3.88 -27.85 -2.46
C ASP A 28 -4.89 -27.56 -3.58
N PHE A 29 -4.39 -27.57 -4.81
CA PHE A 29 -5.17 -27.40 -6.04
C PHE A 29 -6.12 -28.59 -6.25
N LYS A 30 -7.38 -28.39 -5.88
CA LYS A 30 -8.51 -29.09 -6.52
C LYS A 30 -9.13 -28.15 -7.55
N PRO A 31 -9.32 -28.57 -8.81
CA PRO A 31 -9.84 -27.71 -9.86
C PRO A 31 -11.36 -27.60 -9.72
N VAL A 32 -11.80 -26.74 -8.81
CA VAL A 32 -13.14 -26.17 -8.82
C VAL A 32 -12.90 -24.68 -8.63
N PHE A 33 -13.17 -23.88 -9.66
CA PHE A 33 -13.18 -22.42 -9.59
C PHE A 33 -13.87 -21.97 -8.29
N ARG A 34 -13.07 -21.63 -7.29
CA ARG A 34 -13.49 -20.84 -6.15
C ARG A 34 -12.80 -19.50 -6.36
N LEU A 35 -13.60 -18.47 -6.52
CA LEU A 35 -13.22 -17.06 -6.66
C LEU A 35 -12.87 -16.31 -5.34
N PRO A 36 -12.40 -16.90 -4.22
CA PRO A 36 -11.89 -16.12 -3.07
C PRO A 36 -10.56 -15.40 -3.30
N GLU A 37 -9.65 -15.94 -4.13
CA GLU A 37 -8.30 -15.39 -4.28
C GLU A 37 -8.28 -14.03 -4.99
N ILE A 38 -9.17 -13.84 -5.98
CA ILE A 38 -9.32 -12.55 -6.69
C ILE A 38 -9.83 -11.47 -5.75
N ASP A 39 -10.65 -11.83 -4.78
CA ASP A 39 -11.25 -10.91 -3.84
C ASP A 39 -10.20 -10.35 -2.87
N LEU A 40 -9.34 -11.22 -2.32
CA LEU A 40 -8.22 -10.82 -1.47
C LEU A 40 -7.22 -9.90 -2.20
N ILE A 41 -6.91 -10.23 -3.46
CA ILE A 41 -6.05 -9.40 -4.32
C ILE A 41 -6.72 -8.05 -4.59
N GLY A 42 -8.03 -8.07 -4.85
CA GLY A 42 -8.85 -6.88 -5.06
C GLY A 42 -8.88 -5.97 -3.84
N HIS A 43 -9.01 -6.52 -2.64
CA HIS A 43 -8.95 -5.82 -1.37
C HIS A 43 -7.60 -5.11 -1.18
N TYR A 44 -6.50 -5.85 -1.37
CA TYR A 44 -5.15 -5.28 -1.30
C TYR A 44 -4.93 -4.13 -2.28
N PHE A 45 -5.14 -4.36 -3.59
CA PHE A 45 -4.88 -3.33 -4.61
C PHE A 45 -5.91 -2.20 -4.56
N GLY A 46 -7.16 -2.52 -4.22
CA GLY A 46 -8.25 -1.57 -4.06
C GLY A 46 -7.93 -0.56 -2.97
N PHE A 47 -7.56 -1.02 -1.78
CA PHE A 47 -7.20 -0.13 -0.68
C PHE A 47 -5.87 0.59 -0.88
N LEU A 48 -4.90 -0.03 -1.55
CA LEU A 48 -3.65 0.64 -1.94
C LEU A 48 -3.93 1.84 -2.86
N LEU A 49 -4.70 1.63 -3.94
CA LEU A 49 -5.03 2.68 -4.89
C LEU A 49 -5.98 3.73 -4.28
N LEU A 50 -6.94 3.29 -3.46
CA LEU A 50 -7.87 4.18 -2.78
C LEU A 50 -7.14 5.08 -1.78
N ALA A 51 -6.22 4.54 -0.98
CA ALA A 51 -5.41 5.34 -0.06
C ALA A 51 -4.56 6.37 -0.83
N ALA A 52 -3.98 5.98 -1.97
CA ALA A 52 -3.26 6.91 -2.84
C ALA A 52 -4.17 8.03 -3.38
N PHE A 53 -5.37 7.67 -3.85
CA PHE A 53 -6.36 8.62 -4.36
C PHE A 53 -6.83 9.59 -3.27
N VAL A 54 -7.18 9.08 -2.08
CA VAL A 54 -7.62 9.88 -0.93
C VAL A 54 -6.53 10.85 -0.49
N GLN A 55 -5.28 10.40 -0.39
CA GLN A 55 -4.18 11.30 -0.05
C GLN A 55 -3.94 12.35 -1.13
N TRP A 56 -4.07 11.99 -2.41
CA TRP A 56 -3.93 12.93 -3.52
C TRP A 56 -5.02 14.01 -3.50
N GLN A 57 -6.28 13.61 -3.30
CA GLN A 57 -7.42 14.51 -3.31
C GLN A 57 -7.46 15.41 -2.06
N LEU A 58 -7.19 14.85 -0.88
CA LEU A 58 -7.31 15.57 0.40
C LEU A 58 -5.99 16.17 0.88
N LYS A 59 -4.87 15.93 0.17
CA LYS A 59 -3.51 16.41 0.50
C LYS A 59 -3.11 16.13 1.96
N LEU A 60 -3.59 15.02 2.52
CA LEU A 60 -3.37 14.66 3.91
C LEU A 60 -1.91 14.27 4.19
N ARG A 61 -1.50 14.41 5.45
CA ARG A 61 -0.26 13.78 5.93
C ARG A 61 -0.39 12.26 5.81
N VAL A 62 0.69 11.59 5.40
CA VAL A 62 0.72 10.14 5.14
C VAL A 62 0.18 9.35 6.33
N LEU A 63 0.66 9.69 7.54
CA LEU A 63 0.25 9.00 8.75
C LEU A 63 -1.26 9.15 9.02
N THR A 64 -1.81 10.35 8.82
CA THR A 64 -3.25 10.60 8.97
C THR A 64 -4.06 9.82 7.94
N CYS A 65 -3.57 9.73 6.70
CA CYS A 65 -4.22 8.96 5.65
C CYS A 65 -4.18 7.46 5.96
N VAL A 66 -3.04 6.91 6.38
CA VAL A 66 -2.89 5.50 6.76
C VAL A 66 -3.84 5.15 7.91
N ILE A 67 -3.82 5.91 9.01
CA ILE A 67 -4.69 5.64 10.17
C ILE A 67 -6.17 5.76 9.77
N GLY A 68 -6.54 6.81 9.03
CA GLY A 68 -7.92 7.02 8.60
C GLY A 68 -8.43 5.90 7.69
N MET A 69 -7.60 5.46 6.74
CA MET A 69 -7.93 4.34 5.84
C MET A 69 -8.01 3.01 6.57
N SER A 70 -7.17 2.76 7.57
CA SER A 70 -7.24 1.55 8.40
C SER A 70 -8.51 1.50 9.25
N CYS A 71 -8.92 2.64 9.83
CA CYS A 71 -10.21 2.74 10.51
C CYS A 71 -11.38 2.52 9.53
N TYR A 72 -11.29 3.10 8.32
CA TYR A 72 -12.29 2.92 7.28
C TYR A 72 -12.44 1.44 6.87
N ALA A 73 -11.33 0.73 6.64
CA ALA A 73 -11.33 -0.71 6.37
C ALA A 73 -11.99 -1.54 7.48
N GLY A 74 -11.70 -1.21 8.75
CA GLY A 74 -12.33 -1.89 9.89
C GLY A 74 -13.85 -1.65 9.95
N ILE A 75 -14.30 -0.45 9.59
CA ILE A 75 -15.72 -0.11 9.52
C ILE A 75 -16.39 -0.87 8.37
N THR A 76 -15.77 -0.98 7.19
CA THR A 76 -16.36 -1.69 6.06
C THR A 76 -16.58 -3.17 6.38
N GLU A 77 -15.63 -3.81 7.06
CA GLU A 77 -15.75 -5.19 7.55
C GLU A 77 -16.85 -5.34 8.60
N LEU A 78 -16.92 -4.42 9.56
CA LEU A 78 -17.98 -4.42 10.58
C LEU A 78 -19.38 -4.28 9.95
N VAL A 79 -19.50 -3.39 8.95
CA VAL A 79 -20.74 -3.17 8.20
C VAL A 79 -21.10 -4.42 7.38
N GLN A 80 -20.13 -5.05 6.72
CA GLN A 80 -20.36 -6.28 5.96
C GLN A 80 -20.80 -7.44 6.88
N ALA A 81 -20.16 -7.59 8.04
CA ALA A 81 -20.54 -8.57 9.05
C ALA A 81 -21.96 -8.32 9.60
N TYR A 82 -22.33 -7.06 9.84
CA TYR A 82 -23.67 -6.69 10.31
C TYR A 82 -24.76 -6.97 9.27
N LEU A 83 -24.47 -6.71 7.99
CA LEU A 83 -25.43 -6.89 6.90
C LEU A 83 -25.62 -8.36 6.49
N GLY A 84 -24.79 -9.28 7.00
CA GLY A 84 -24.90 -10.72 6.74
C GLY A 84 -24.62 -11.13 5.29
N PHE A 85 -24.07 -10.22 4.47
CA PHE A 85 -23.70 -10.50 3.08
C PHE A 85 -22.52 -11.49 2.99
N ARG A 86 -21.71 -11.57 4.05
CA ARG A 86 -20.55 -12.46 4.17
C ARG A 86 -20.14 -12.57 5.65
N ASN A 87 -19.59 -13.71 6.08
CA ASN A 87 -18.85 -13.75 7.35
C ASN A 87 -17.61 -12.89 7.13
N GLY A 88 -17.46 -11.78 7.86
CA GLY A 88 -16.30 -10.88 7.76
C GLY A 88 -15.02 -11.71 7.78
N ALA A 89 -14.36 -11.82 6.63
CA ALA A 89 -13.21 -12.68 6.50
C ALA A 89 -12.05 -11.86 7.03
N TRP A 90 -11.52 -12.27 8.18
CA TRP A 90 -10.32 -11.67 8.76
C TRP A 90 -9.19 -11.52 7.73
N ASP A 91 -9.16 -12.39 6.72
CA ASP A 91 -8.25 -12.34 5.59
C ASP A 91 -8.42 -11.07 4.72
N ASP A 92 -9.65 -10.64 4.43
CA ASP A 92 -9.94 -9.44 3.63
C ASP A 92 -9.52 -8.17 4.37
N PHE A 93 -9.80 -8.10 5.68
CA PHE A 93 -9.32 -7.01 6.54
C PHE A 93 -7.79 -6.91 6.57
N ILE A 94 -7.10 -8.06 6.65
CA ILE A 94 -5.63 -8.11 6.62
C ILE A 94 -5.12 -7.64 5.25
N ALA A 95 -5.77 -8.05 4.16
CA ALA A 95 -5.40 -7.59 2.82
C ALA A 95 -5.55 -6.07 2.67
N ASP A 96 -6.62 -5.48 3.20
CA ASP A 96 -6.84 -4.03 3.21
C ASP A 96 -5.72 -3.31 3.98
N LEU A 97 -5.40 -3.79 5.19
CA LEU A 97 -4.31 -3.23 5.99
C LEU A 97 -2.96 -3.32 5.29
N LEU A 98 -2.67 -4.45 4.64
CA LEU A 98 -1.43 -4.63 3.88
C LEU A 98 -1.37 -3.69 2.68
N GLY A 99 -2.50 -3.46 1.98
CA GLY A 99 -2.59 -2.50 0.88
C GLY A 99 -2.31 -1.06 1.33
N ILE A 100 -2.94 -0.65 2.43
CA ILE A 100 -2.75 0.68 3.04
C ILE A 100 -1.30 0.86 3.54
N ALA A 101 -0.75 -0.16 4.22
CA ALA A 101 0.62 -0.13 4.72
C ALA A 101 1.63 -0.03 3.58
N SER A 102 1.41 -0.78 2.49
CA SER A 102 2.23 -0.73 1.28
C SER A 102 2.22 0.67 0.67
N PHE A 103 1.04 1.29 0.56
CA PHE A 103 0.92 2.68 0.15
C PHE A 103 1.74 3.63 1.05
N GLY A 104 1.61 3.52 2.37
CA GLY A 104 2.35 4.34 3.32
C GLY A 104 3.87 4.24 3.15
N LEU A 105 4.38 3.01 3.00
CA LEU A 105 5.82 2.76 2.76
C LEU A 105 6.29 3.36 1.43
N ILE A 106 5.52 3.17 0.35
CA ILE A 106 5.83 3.75 -0.97
C ILE A 106 5.90 5.28 -0.87
N LYS A 107 4.90 5.91 -0.24
CA LYS A 107 4.83 7.37 -0.10
C LYS A 107 6.02 7.89 0.72
N VAL A 108 6.30 7.30 1.88
CA VAL A 108 7.45 7.71 2.72
C VAL A 108 8.77 7.58 1.95
N GLY A 109 8.95 6.49 1.21
CA GLY A 109 10.14 6.29 0.37
C GLY A 109 10.30 7.37 -0.70
N VAL A 110 9.19 7.74 -1.37
CA VAL A 110 9.18 8.80 -2.39
C VAL A 110 9.46 10.18 -1.78
N ASP A 111 8.81 10.53 -0.67
CA ASP A 111 9.03 11.82 0.02
C ASP A 111 10.47 11.96 0.49
N PHE A 112 11.02 10.90 1.07
CA PHE A 112 12.40 10.87 1.54
C PHE A 112 13.39 11.10 0.40
N TYR A 113 13.12 10.51 -0.76
CA TYR A 113 13.91 10.70 -1.97
C TYR A 113 13.85 12.14 -2.48
N GLN A 114 12.67 12.74 -2.54
CA GLN A 114 12.48 14.12 -3.01
C GLN A 114 13.23 15.13 -2.12
N ARG A 115 13.16 14.96 -0.79
CA ARG A 115 13.85 15.83 0.17
C ARG A 115 15.37 15.82 0.00
N ARG A 116 15.96 14.66 -0.32
CA ARG A 116 17.41 14.54 -0.55
C ARG A 116 17.88 15.17 -1.86
N GLN A 117 17.06 15.17 -2.90
CA GLN A 117 17.41 15.86 -4.14
C GLN A 117 17.46 17.38 -3.94
N LEU A 118 16.45 17.94 -3.28
CA LEU A 118 16.38 19.38 -3.02
C LEU A 118 17.59 19.87 -2.21
N ALA A 119 18.01 19.08 -1.21
CA ALA A 119 19.20 19.40 -0.42
C ALA A 119 20.50 19.38 -1.24
N HIS A 120 20.63 18.46 -2.21
CA HIS A 120 21.80 18.42 -3.10
C HIS A 120 21.84 19.62 -4.06
N THR A 121 20.72 19.97 -4.67
CA THR A 121 20.65 21.10 -5.61
C THR A 121 20.92 22.45 -4.92
N ASN A 122 20.38 22.66 -3.72
CA ASN A 122 20.63 23.91 -2.99
C ASN A 122 22.12 24.07 -2.64
N ASN A 123 22.79 23.00 -2.24
CA ASN A 123 24.20 23.03 -1.89
C ASN A 123 25.09 23.35 -3.12
N GLU A 124 24.76 22.83 -4.31
CA GLU A 124 25.47 23.18 -5.56
C GLU A 124 25.29 24.65 -5.97
N MET A 125 24.12 25.26 -5.71
CA MET A 125 23.93 26.70 -5.99
C MET A 125 24.73 27.57 -5.01
N ASP A 126 24.74 27.22 -3.72
CA ASP A 126 25.51 27.95 -2.71
C ASP A 126 27.03 27.91 -2.96
N THR A 127 27.55 26.85 -3.60
CA THR A 127 28.99 26.75 -3.95
C THR A 127 29.36 27.52 -5.22
N ASN A 128 28.41 27.76 -6.13
CA ASN A 128 28.66 28.48 -7.38
C ASN A 128 28.48 30.00 -7.24
N GLU A 129 27.86 30.46 -6.15
CA GLU A 129 27.72 31.90 -5.82
C GLU A 129 28.87 32.44 -4.94
N GLN A 130 29.81 31.58 -4.50
CA GLN A 130 31.04 31.95 -3.78
C GLN A 130 32.25 32.02 -4.72
#